data_AF-A0A9D6R525-F1
#
_entry.id   AF-A0A9D6R525-F1
#
_cell.length_a   1.000
_cell.length_b   1.000
_cell.length_c   1.000
_cell.angle_alpha   90.00
_cell.angle_beta   90.00
_cell.angle_gamma   90.00
#
_symmetry.space_group_name_H-M   'P 1'
#
loop_
_entity.id
_entity.type
_entity.pdbx_description
1 polymer ?
#
loop_
_entity_poly.entity_id
_entity_poly.type
_entity_poly.pdbx_seq_one_letter_code
_entity_poly.pdbx_strand_id
1 'polypeptide(L)'
;MFIWRVDRILAEFERLVPETHAKLMEIGAALDGPDAKAALARVWPAVAKDTIDFAIMERARDVAVIPAGGLGWSDVGSWASLLDVLAPDEHGNVVLNGDHLSIDTTGSLIHSDRLVATIGVDDLIIIDTDDALLVCSRDRSQEVRAIVEELQRRGARHR
;
A
#
# COMPACT_ATOMS: atom_id res chain seq x y z
N MET A 1 -6.23 8.94 -6.98
CA MET A 1 -5.23 10.02 -7.18
C MET A 1 -5.96 11.35 -7.20
N PHE A 2 -5.36 12.40 -6.64
CA PHE A 2 -5.96 13.73 -6.62
C PHE A 2 -5.00 14.80 -7.13
N ILE A 3 -5.57 15.83 -7.75
CA ILE A 3 -4.88 17.06 -8.10
C ILE A 3 -5.76 18.22 -7.68
N TRP A 4 -5.19 19.20 -6.99
CA TRP A 4 -5.90 20.38 -6.51
C TRP A 4 -4.95 21.56 -6.34
N ARG A 5 -5.54 22.75 -6.24
CA ARG A 5 -4.85 23.96 -5.78
C ARG A 5 -4.82 23.98 -4.25
N VAL A 6 -3.71 24.43 -3.65
CA VAL A 6 -3.49 24.38 -2.20
C VAL A 6 -4.53 25.17 -1.40
N ASP A 7 -4.86 26.37 -1.84
CA ASP A 7 -5.92 27.21 -1.23
C ASP A 7 -7.30 26.52 -1.27
N ARG A 8 -7.62 25.79 -2.35
CA ARG A 8 -8.90 25.09 -2.50
C ARG A 8 -9.02 23.92 -1.56
N ILE A 9 -7.97 23.11 -1.44
CA ILE A 9 -7.99 22.00 -0.49
C ILE A 9 -8.01 22.51 0.95
N LEU A 10 -7.26 23.56 1.28
CA LEU A 10 -7.28 24.18 2.62
C LEU A 10 -8.67 24.73 2.99
N ALA A 11 -9.38 25.35 2.04
CA ALA A 11 -10.77 25.79 2.27
C ALA A 11 -11.73 24.62 2.57
N GLU A 12 -11.54 23.47 1.93
CA GLU A 12 -12.33 22.27 2.26
C GLU A 12 -11.94 21.69 3.63
N PHE A 13 -10.65 21.70 4.00
CA PHE A 13 -10.19 21.35 5.35
C PHE A 13 -10.82 22.27 6.41
N GLU A 14 -10.82 23.58 6.19
CA GLU A 14 -11.45 24.55 7.10
C GLU A 14 -12.94 24.26 7.30
N ARG A 15 -13.63 23.90 6.22
CA ARG A 15 -15.08 23.65 6.25
C ARG A 15 -15.46 22.30 6.86
N LEU A 16 -14.72 21.24 6.53
CA LEU A 16 -15.09 19.85 6.85
C LEU A 16 -14.42 19.31 8.10
N VAL A 17 -13.20 19.76 8.39
CA VAL A 17 -12.37 19.29 9.50
C VAL A 17 -11.60 20.47 10.11
N PRO A 18 -12.30 21.49 10.65
CA PRO A 18 -11.70 22.77 11.09
C PRO A 18 -10.58 22.60 12.12
N GLU A 19 -10.66 21.59 12.98
CA GLU A 19 -9.58 21.29 13.94
C GLU A 19 -8.29 20.85 13.25
N THR A 20 -8.39 19.99 12.23
CA THR A 20 -7.24 19.58 11.43
C THR A 20 -6.71 20.77 10.64
N HIS A 21 -7.57 21.60 10.05
CA HIS A 21 -7.17 22.82 9.38
C HIS A 21 -6.34 23.74 10.29
N ALA A 22 -6.82 24.03 11.51
CA ALA A 22 -6.12 24.89 12.45
C ALA A 22 -4.71 24.37 12.77
N LYS A 23 -4.57 23.06 12.99
CA LYS A 23 -3.27 22.40 13.23
C LYS A 23 -2.35 22.48 12.01
N LEU A 24 -2.89 22.32 10.81
CA LEU A 24 -2.12 22.48 9.56
C LEU A 24 -1.65 23.93 9.38
N MET A 25 -2.47 24.92 9.70
CA MET A 25 -2.08 26.34 9.64
C MET A 25 -1.00 26.67 10.66
N GLU A 26 -1.08 26.10 11.87
CA GLU A 26 -0.06 26.24 12.90
C GLU A 26 1.30 25.66 12.47
N ILE A 27 1.30 24.46 11.88
CA ILE A 27 2.50 23.85 11.30
C ILE A 27 3.01 24.71 10.13
N GLY A 28 2.12 25.14 9.25
CA GLY A 28 2.44 25.94 8.06
C GLY A 28 3.11 27.27 8.41
N ALA A 29 2.67 27.94 9.47
CA ALA A 29 3.25 29.20 9.94
C ALA A 29 4.72 29.08 10.38
N ALA A 30 5.15 27.89 10.81
CA ALA A 30 6.52 27.62 11.25
C ALA A 30 7.38 26.91 10.20
N LEU A 31 6.78 26.48 9.08
CA LEU A 31 7.36 25.48 8.16
C LEU A 31 8.67 25.93 7.50
N ASP A 32 8.77 27.21 7.15
CA ASP A 32 9.97 27.80 6.52
C ASP A 32 10.99 28.33 7.55
N GLY A 33 10.68 28.20 8.84
CA GLY A 33 11.48 28.73 9.95
C GLY A 33 12.36 27.68 10.63
N PRO A 34 13.28 28.12 11.52
CA PRO A 34 14.13 27.22 12.30
C PRO A 34 13.31 26.30 13.24
N ASP A 35 12.09 26.71 13.57
CA ASP A 35 11.19 26.01 14.50
C ASP A 35 10.31 24.95 13.82
N ALA A 36 10.40 24.77 12.50
CA ALA A 36 9.54 23.84 11.74
C ALA A 36 9.48 22.44 12.35
N LYS A 37 10.65 21.88 12.72
CA LYS A 37 10.75 20.54 13.30
C LYS A 37 10.09 20.46 14.68
N ALA A 38 10.24 21.51 15.50
CA ALA A 38 9.65 21.56 16.83
C ALA A 38 8.12 21.73 16.76
N ALA A 39 7.63 22.60 15.88
CA ALA A 39 6.21 22.77 15.62
C ALA A 39 5.57 21.47 15.12
N LEU A 40 6.18 20.81 14.14
CA LEU A 40 5.70 19.53 13.61
C LEU A 40 5.65 18.45 14.71
N ALA A 41 6.73 18.27 15.47
CA ALA A 41 6.79 17.25 16.53
C ALA A 41 5.74 17.47 17.63
N ARG A 42 5.40 18.74 17.92
CA ARG A 42 4.39 19.10 18.92
C ARG A 42 2.96 18.94 18.41
N VAL A 43 2.68 19.37 17.17
CA VAL A 43 1.31 19.49 16.64
C VAL A 43 0.86 18.21 15.94
N TRP A 44 1.74 17.55 15.19
CA TRP A 44 1.41 16.37 14.39
C TRP A 44 0.76 15.21 15.17
N PRO A 45 1.21 14.86 16.40
CA PRO A 45 0.57 13.79 17.18
C PRO A 45 -0.90 14.05 17.54
N ALA A 46 -1.32 15.32 17.53
CA ALA A 46 -2.70 15.73 17.83
C ALA A 46 -3.58 15.80 16.56
N VAL A 47 -3.03 15.63 15.36
CA VAL A 47 -3.81 15.59 14.11
C VAL A 47 -4.60 14.29 14.07
N ALA A 48 -5.90 14.38 13.76
CA ALA A 48 -6.76 13.21 13.67
C ALA A 48 -6.27 12.28 12.54
N LYS A 49 -6.19 10.98 12.81
CA LYS A 49 -5.86 9.98 11.81
C LYS A 49 -7.11 9.66 11.01
N ASP A 50 -7.17 10.16 9.78
CA ASP A 50 -8.28 9.95 8.87
C ASP A 50 -7.78 9.90 7.41
N THR A 51 -8.56 9.31 6.51
CA THR A 51 -8.23 9.29 5.09
C THR A 51 -8.73 10.58 4.42
N ILE A 52 -8.01 11.04 3.40
CA ILE A 52 -8.43 12.23 2.65
C ILE A 52 -9.77 12.00 1.93
N ASP A 53 -10.02 10.76 1.52
CA ASP A 53 -11.25 10.34 0.86
C ASP A 53 -12.48 10.59 1.74
N PHE A 54 -12.45 10.09 2.98
CA PHE A 54 -13.55 10.23 3.92
C PHE A 54 -13.62 11.63 4.54
N ALA A 55 -12.48 12.16 4.97
CA ALA A 55 -12.42 13.46 5.63
C ALA A 55 -12.87 14.58 4.69
N ILE A 56 -12.48 14.53 3.41
CA ILE A 56 -12.67 15.60 2.45
C ILE A 56 -13.47 15.16 1.22
N MET A 57 -12.98 14.20 0.44
CA MET A 57 -13.42 14.00 -0.95
C MET A 57 -14.89 13.59 -1.10
N GLU A 58 -15.42 12.78 -0.19
CA GLU A 58 -16.84 12.38 -0.20
C GLU A 58 -17.81 13.55 0.00
N ARG A 59 -17.33 14.65 0.61
CA ARG A 59 -18.16 15.80 1.00
C ARG A 59 -17.69 17.11 0.36
N ALA A 60 -16.66 17.07 -0.48
CA ALA A 60 -16.13 18.23 -1.18
C ALA A 60 -17.14 18.76 -2.21
N ARG A 61 -17.19 20.09 -2.38
CA ARG A 61 -18.23 20.71 -3.22
C ARG A 61 -17.89 20.70 -4.71
N ASP A 62 -16.65 21.00 -5.04
CA ASP A 62 -16.20 21.22 -6.42
C ASP A 62 -15.26 20.09 -6.87
N VAL A 63 -15.84 18.94 -7.21
CA VAL A 63 -15.10 17.74 -7.63
C VAL A 63 -15.37 17.44 -9.10
N ALA A 64 -14.30 17.20 -9.87
CA ALA A 64 -14.37 16.69 -11.23
C ALA A 64 -13.51 15.42 -11.36
N VAL A 65 -13.95 14.49 -12.20
CA VAL A 65 -13.25 13.22 -12.46
C VAL A 65 -12.80 13.19 -13.91
N ILE A 66 -11.53 12.89 -14.13
CA ILE A 66 -10.99 12.59 -15.46
C ILE A 66 -10.93 11.05 -15.57
N PRO A 67 -11.68 10.44 -16.50
CA PRO A 67 -11.60 9.00 -16.71
C PRO A 67 -10.18 8.58 -17.08
N ALA A 68 -9.63 7.61 -16.34
CA ALA A 68 -8.28 7.08 -16.52
C ALA A 68 -8.25 5.77 -17.33
N GLY A 69 -9.32 5.49 -18.09
CA GLY A 69 -9.43 4.27 -18.89
C GLY A 69 -8.28 4.14 -19.89
N GLY A 70 -7.70 2.95 -19.98
CA GLY A 70 -6.59 2.67 -20.91
C GLY A 70 -5.19 3.04 -20.39
N LEU A 71 -5.06 3.59 -19.19
CA LEU A 71 -3.75 3.88 -18.57
C LEU A 71 -3.07 2.65 -17.94
N GLY A 72 -3.70 1.47 -17.99
CA GLY A 72 -3.12 0.23 -17.45
C GLY A 72 -2.83 0.29 -15.95
N TRP A 73 -3.51 1.18 -15.21
CA TRP A 73 -3.25 1.38 -13.80
C TRP A 73 -3.86 0.27 -12.95
N SER A 74 -3.06 -0.32 -12.08
CA SER A 74 -3.46 -1.27 -11.05
C SER A 74 -2.88 -0.79 -9.71
N ASP A 75 -3.69 -0.80 -8.66
CA ASP A 75 -3.21 -0.58 -7.30
C ASP A 75 -2.44 -1.83 -6.87
N VAL A 76 -1.11 -1.79 -6.96
CA VAL A 76 -0.24 -2.90 -6.52
C VAL A 76 -0.20 -2.90 -5.00
N GLY A 77 -1.31 -3.30 -4.39
CA GLY A 77 -1.51 -3.37 -2.94
C GLY A 77 -1.24 -4.75 -2.35
N SER A 78 -1.23 -5.80 -3.18
CA SER A 78 -0.87 -7.17 -2.78
C SER A 78 -0.04 -7.88 -3.82
N TRP A 79 0.64 -8.94 -3.37
CA TRP A 79 1.30 -9.91 -4.23
C TRP A 79 0.38 -10.49 -5.30
N ALA A 80 -0.90 -10.73 -4.98
CA ALA A 80 -1.86 -11.22 -5.99
C ALA A 80 -2.07 -10.24 -7.15
N SER A 81 -1.88 -8.93 -6.95
CA SER A 81 -2.03 -7.93 -8.02
C SER A 81 -0.95 -8.08 -9.10
N LEU A 82 0.20 -8.71 -8.78
CA LEU A 82 1.26 -8.97 -9.76
C LEU A 82 0.88 -10.06 -10.76
N LEU A 83 0.04 -11.03 -10.36
CA LEU A 83 -0.47 -12.08 -11.26
C LEU A 83 -1.35 -11.49 -12.38
N ASP A 84 -1.99 -10.35 -12.13
CA ASP A 84 -2.88 -9.72 -13.11
C ASP A 84 -2.12 -8.85 -14.13
N VAL A 85 -0.85 -8.51 -13.84
CA VAL A 85 -0.04 -7.59 -14.66
C VAL A 85 1.06 -8.33 -15.42
N LEU A 86 1.49 -9.49 -14.93
CA LEU A 86 2.61 -10.23 -15.47
C LEU A 86 2.15 -11.41 -16.33
N ALA A 87 2.98 -11.77 -17.31
CA ALA A 87 2.70 -12.89 -18.19
C ALA A 87 2.85 -14.22 -17.44
N PRO A 88 1.80 -15.04 -17.32
CA PRO A 88 1.90 -16.36 -16.72
C PRO A 88 2.49 -17.38 -17.70
N ASP A 89 2.88 -18.53 -17.15
CA ASP A 89 3.16 -19.75 -17.89
C ASP A 89 1.88 -20.45 -18.36
N GLU A 90 2.02 -21.62 -18.98
CA GLU A 90 0.91 -22.43 -19.50
C GLU A 90 -0.08 -22.91 -18.42
N HIS A 91 0.32 -22.92 -17.15
CA HIS A 91 -0.47 -23.34 -16.00
C HIS A 91 -1.01 -22.15 -15.18
N GLY A 92 -0.82 -20.92 -15.66
CA GLY A 92 -1.26 -19.72 -14.96
C GLY A 92 -0.31 -19.28 -13.83
N ASN A 93 0.88 -19.88 -13.70
CA ASN A 93 1.86 -19.48 -12.70
C ASN A 93 2.69 -18.30 -13.20
N VAL A 94 3.10 -17.42 -12.30
CA VAL A 94 4.04 -16.33 -12.59
C VAL A 94 5.30 -16.53 -11.76
N VAL A 95 6.45 -16.58 -12.44
CA VAL A 95 7.77 -16.68 -11.81
C VAL A 95 8.50 -15.36 -12.02
N LEU A 96 8.74 -14.63 -10.92
CA LEU A 96 9.39 -13.31 -10.95
C LEU A 96 10.91 -13.40 -11.01
N ASN A 97 11.47 -14.43 -10.37
CA ASN A 97 12.89 -14.67 -10.25
C ASN A 97 13.14 -16.14 -9.86
N GLY A 98 14.33 -16.64 -10.18
CA GLY A 98 14.75 -18.01 -9.86
C GLY A 98 14.10 -19.08 -10.74
N ASP A 99 14.29 -20.33 -10.32
CA ASP A 99 13.76 -21.51 -11.00
C ASP A 99 12.52 -22.05 -10.26
N HIS A 100 11.52 -22.47 -11.02
CA HIS A 100 10.31 -23.13 -10.51
C HIS A 100 10.13 -24.49 -11.17
N LEU A 101 10.01 -25.54 -10.34
CA LEU A 101 9.66 -26.89 -10.77
C LEU A 101 8.26 -27.23 -10.26
N SER A 102 7.30 -27.30 -11.16
CA SER A 102 5.91 -27.63 -10.83
C SER A 102 5.51 -29.04 -11.27
N ILE A 103 4.69 -29.67 -10.43
CA ILE A 103 3.88 -30.85 -10.78
C ILE A 103 2.46 -30.54 -10.31
N ASP A 104 1.49 -30.47 -11.22
CA ASP A 104 0.10 -30.12 -10.87
C ASP A 104 0.00 -28.85 -9.99
N THR A 105 0.64 -27.75 -10.44
CA THR A 105 0.56 -26.45 -9.76
C THR A 105 0.01 -25.40 -10.70
N THR A 106 -1.04 -24.68 -10.26
CA THR A 106 -1.69 -23.66 -11.07
C THR A 106 -1.86 -22.32 -10.34
N GLY A 107 -1.98 -21.24 -11.11
CA GLY A 107 -2.39 -19.92 -10.60
C GLY A 107 -1.48 -19.27 -9.55
N SER A 108 -0.24 -19.74 -9.39
CA SER A 108 0.63 -19.37 -8.28
C SER A 108 1.68 -18.31 -8.65
N LEU A 109 2.04 -17.45 -7.71
CA LEU A 109 3.14 -16.50 -7.83
C LEU A 109 4.37 -17.02 -7.07
N ILE A 110 5.52 -17.06 -7.75
CA ILE A 110 6.78 -17.53 -7.18
C ILE A 110 7.85 -16.46 -7.37
N HIS A 111 8.53 -16.11 -6.27
CA HIS A 111 9.71 -15.27 -6.27
C HIS A 111 10.75 -15.86 -5.32
N SER A 112 11.92 -16.21 -5.84
CA SER A 112 13.02 -16.75 -5.03
C SER A 112 14.36 -16.62 -5.78
N ASP A 113 15.46 -16.55 -5.04
CA ASP A 113 16.82 -16.74 -5.59
C ASP A 113 17.26 -18.21 -5.65
N ARG A 114 16.44 -19.14 -5.13
CA ARG A 114 16.70 -20.59 -5.16
C ARG A 114 15.57 -21.34 -5.88
N LEU A 115 15.79 -22.63 -6.16
CA LEU A 115 14.76 -23.49 -6.76
C LEU A 115 13.57 -23.63 -5.81
N VAL A 116 12.37 -23.32 -6.31
CA VAL A 116 11.10 -23.61 -5.65
C VAL A 116 10.45 -24.80 -6.35
N ALA A 117 10.09 -25.84 -5.60
CA ALA A 117 9.39 -27.00 -6.13
C ALA A 117 8.00 -27.13 -5.50
N THR A 118 6.96 -27.28 -6.32
CA THR A 118 5.56 -27.38 -5.87
C THR A 118 4.88 -28.59 -6.49
N ILE A 119 4.05 -29.28 -5.69
CA ILE A 119 3.33 -30.47 -6.13
C ILE A 119 1.89 -30.42 -5.62
N GLY A 120 0.90 -30.42 -6.54
CA GLY A 120 -0.53 -30.55 -6.19
C GLY A 120 -1.08 -29.36 -5.39
N VAL A 121 -0.62 -28.14 -5.68
CA VAL A 121 -1.02 -26.92 -4.97
C VAL A 121 -1.45 -25.85 -5.95
N ASP A 122 -2.46 -25.08 -5.60
CA ASP A 122 -3.03 -24.06 -6.47
C ASP A 122 -3.13 -22.73 -5.74
N ASP A 123 -3.11 -21.64 -6.51
CA ASP A 123 -3.36 -20.28 -6.03
C ASP A 123 -2.49 -19.90 -4.82
N LEU A 124 -1.19 -20.20 -4.87
CA LEU A 124 -0.25 -19.82 -3.82
C LEU A 124 0.55 -18.58 -4.18
N ILE A 125 0.95 -17.83 -3.16
CA ILE A 125 1.96 -16.79 -3.21
C ILE A 125 3.14 -17.29 -2.40
N ILE A 126 4.28 -17.49 -3.07
CA ILE A 126 5.54 -17.94 -2.49
C ILE A 126 6.59 -16.86 -2.75
N ILE A 127 6.96 -16.13 -1.70
CA ILE A 127 7.97 -15.07 -1.75
C ILE A 127 9.10 -15.42 -0.80
N ASP A 128 10.26 -15.73 -1.36
CA ASP A 128 11.48 -16.07 -0.67
C ASP A 128 12.50 -14.95 -0.88
N THR A 129 12.80 -14.23 0.19
CA THR A 129 13.84 -13.21 0.27
C THR A 129 14.95 -13.67 1.20
N ASP A 130 16.06 -12.92 1.26
CA ASP A 130 17.20 -13.24 2.13
C ASP A 130 16.81 -13.39 3.62
N ASP A 131 15.80 -12.64 4.06
CA ASP A 131 15.41 -12.51 5.46
C ASP A 131 14.19 -13.36 5.86
N ALA A 132 13.32 -13.70 4.90
CA ALA A 132 12.07 -14.37 5.18
C ALA A 132 11.50 -15.16 3.99
N LEU A 133 10.71 -16.19 4.32
CA LEU A 133 9.84 -16.89 3.38
C LEU A 133 8.39 -16.62 3.75
N LEU A 134 7.63 -16.08 2.81
CA LEU A 134 6.17 -15.97 2.87
C LEU A 134 5.56 -17.04 1.98
N VAL A 135 4.67 -17.83 2.55
CA VAL A 135 3.76 -18.71 1.81
C VAL A 135 2.33 -18.41 2.28
N CYS A 136 1.47 -18.01 1.34
CA CYS A 136 0.05 -17.81 1.63
C CYS A 136 -0.80 -18.13 0.42
N SER A 137 -2.10 -18.31 0.64
CA SER A 137 -3.05 -18.40 -0.46
C SER A 137 -3.23 -17.03 -1.13
N ARG A 138 -3.44 -17.03 -2.44
CA ARG A 138 -3.57 -15.84 -3.29
C ARG A 138 -4.67 -14.91 -2.81
N ASP A 139 -5.82 -15.46 -2.43
CA ASP A 139 -6.99 -14.75 -1.92
C ASP A 139 -6.72 -14.01 -0.60
N ARG A 140 -5.73 -14.45 0.19
CA ARG A 140 -5.34 -13.86 1.47
C ARG A 140 -4.03 -13.06 1.41
N SER A 141 -3.50 -12.81 0.22
CA SER A 141 -2.24 -12.07 0.03
C SER A 141 -2.22 -10.64 0.59
N GLN A 142 -3.39 -10.03 0.80
CA GLN A 142 -3.54 -8.72 1.46
C GLN A 142 -3.30 -8.78 2.98
N GLU A 143 -3.45 -9.96 3.60
CA GLU A 143 -3.32 -10.15 5.05
C GLU A 143 -1.85 -10.19 5.54
N VAL A 144 -0.87 -10.03 4.64
CA VAL A 144 0.56 -9.96 5.01
C VAL A 144 0.83 -8.89 6.07
N ARG A 145 0.05 -7.81 6.10
CA ARG A 145 0.11 -6.79 7.16
C ARG A 145 -0.09 -7.37 8.56
N ALA A 146 -0.99 -8.34 8.72
CA ALA A 146 -1.22 -9.00 10.02
C ALA A 146 0.01 -9.78 10.50
N ILE A 147 0.78 -10.37 9.58
CA ILE A 147 2.06 -11.03 9.92
C ILE A 147 3.09 -9.99 10.38
N VAL A 148 3.18 -8.84 9.72
CA VAL A 148 4.09 -7.75 10.11
C VAL A 148 3.74 -7.22 11.50
N GLU A 149 2.46 -6.98 11.78
CA GLU A 149 1.97 -6.56 13.09
C GLU A 149 2.29 -7.60 14.18
N GLU A 150 2.11 -8.89 13.86
CA GLU A 150 2.43 -9.98 14.78
C GLU A 150 3.92 -10.06 15.11
N LEU A 151 4.79 -9.91 14.11
CA LEU A 151 6.25 -9.89 14.29
C LEU A 151 6.68 -8.74 15.19
N GLN A 152 6.14 -7.54 14.97
CA GLN A 152 6.38 -6.37 15.82
C GLN A 152 5.97 -6.64 17.27
N ARG A 153 4.80 -7.25 17.46
CA ARG A 153 4.24 -7.58 18.77
C ARG A 153 5.07 -8.62 19.53
N ARG A 154 5.71 -9.55 18.81
CA ARG A 154 6.64 -10.55 19.35
C ARG A 154 8.05 -10.02 19.62
N GLY A 155 8.36 -8.80 19.17
CA GLY A 155 9.72 -8.26 19.22
C GLY A 155 10.70 -8.99 18.31
N ALA A 156 10.20 -9.83 17.41
CA ALA A 156 11.00 -10.55 16.42
C ALA A 156 11.35 -9.59 15.28
N ARG A 157 12.54 -9.00 15.33
CA ARG A 157 13.14 -8.37 14.16
C ARG A 157 13.82 -9.46 13.34
N HIS A 158 13.17 -9.88 12.25
CA HIS A 158 13.92 -10.43 11.12
C HIS A 158 14.67 -9.28 10.45
N ARG A 159 15.92 -9.53 10.08
CA ARG A 159 16.88 -8.51 9.62
C ARG A 159 16.89 -8.45 8.12
#